data_AF-A0A7W1FYZ9-F1
#
_entry.id   AF-A0A7W1FYZ9-F1
#
_cell.length_a   1.000
_cell.length_b   1.000
_cell.length_c   1.000
_cell.angle_alpha   90.00
_cell.angle_beta   90.00
_cell.angle_gamma   90.00
#
_symmetry.space_group_name_H-M   'P 1'
#
loop_
_entity.id
_entity.type
_entity.pdbx_description
1 polymer ?
#
loop_
_entity_poly.entity_id
_entity_poly.type
_entity_poly.pdbx_seq_one_letter_code
_entity_poly.pdbx_strand_id
1 'polypeptide(L)'
;MKETYIKQQLVLILFIIFSNSSPAQNFLQDSLSFITHQHTPIDILSGSGDDSIVCYKSTHRDIYLLITGLIIIIALIAIKLLLLNKKTNKILQNQNVIIAEKNKDITDSINYAKRLQNAILPSKEMLSRILPEHFVLYHPKDIVSGDFYWASQQENKILLAAVDCT
;
A
#
# COMPACT_ATOMS: atom_id res chain seq x y z
N MET A 1 3.83 -14.09 -8.12
CA MET A 1 5.02 -14.78 -8.66
C MET A 1 6.29 -13.92 -8.64
N LYS A 2 6.28 -12.66 -9.07
CA LYS A 2 7.49 -11.79 -9.08
C LYS A 2 8.07 -11.51 -7.68
N GLU A 3 7.23 -11.39 -6.65
CA GLU A 3 7.67 -11.07 -5.28
C GLU A 3 8.46 -12.22 -4.60
N THR A 4 8.07 -13.47 -4.86
CA THR A 4 8.78 -14.68 -4.38
C THR A 4 10.15 -14.81 -5.06
N TYR A 5 10.24 -14.44 -6.34
CA TYR A 5 11.49 -14.49 -7.10
C TYR A 5 12.50 -13.44 -6.62
N ILE A 6 12.03 -12.23 -6.27
CA ILE A 6 12.87 -11.18 -5.69
C ILE A 6 13.39 -11.60 -4.30
N LYS A 7 12.57 -12.24 -3.46
CA LYS A 7 13.02 -12.76 -2.16
C LYS A 7 14.05 -13.87 -2.30
N GLN A 8 13.89 -14.78 -3.26
CA GLN A 8 14.88 -15.85 -3.52
C GLN A 8 16.19 -15.30 -4.10
N GLN A 9 16.13 -14.32 -4.99
CA GLN A 9 17.31 -13.61 -5.53
C GLN A 9 18.06 -12.86 -4.42
N LEU A 10 17.36 -12.21 -3.48
CA LEU A 10 17.98 -11.47 -2.38
C LEU A 10 18.71 -12.40 -1.41
N VAL A 11 18.14 -13.58 -1.11
CA VAL A 11 18.75 -14.61 -0.26
C VAL A 11 20.00 -15.20 -0.93
N LEU A 12 19.95 -15.42 -2.25
CA LEU A 12 21.10 -15.91 -3.00
C LEU A 12 22.24 -14.88 -3.05
N ILE A 13 21.91 -13.59 -3.22
CA ILE A 13 22.90 -12.50 -3.19
C ILE A 13 23.49 -12.32 -1.78
N LEU A 14 22.69 -12.44 -0.72
CA LEU A 14 23.18 -12.42 0.66
C LEU A 14 24.08 -13.63 0.96
N PHE A 15 23.73 -14.82 0.45
CA PHE A 15 24.56 -16.02 0.57
C PHE A 15 25.88 -15.87 -0.17
N ILE A 16 25.86 -15.30 -1.40
CA ILE A 16 27.05 -14.98 -2.18
C ILE A 16 27.91 -13.92 -1.50
N ILE A 17 27.32 -12.86 -0.93
CA ILE A 17 28.08 -11.84 -0.19
C ILE A 17 28.72 -12.45 1.08
N PHE A 18 28.03 -13.37 1.76
CA PHE A 18 28.61 -14.09 2.90
C PHE A 18 29.69 -15.10 2.49
N SER A 19 29.54 -15.77 1.35
CA SER A 19 30.49 -16.80 0.88
C SER A 19 31.66 -16.23 0.07
N ASN A 20 31.55 -15.01 -0.48
CA ASN A 20 32.57 -14.36 -1.33
C ASN A 20 33.15 -13.09 -0.70
N SER A 21 32.89 -12.82 0.58
CA SER A 21 33.71 -11.86 1.31
C SER A 21 35.08 -12.48 1.53
N SER A 22 36.06 -12.08 0.71
CA SER A 22 37.48 -12.47 0.85
C SER A 22 38.04 -12.47 2.28
N PRO A 23 37.60 -11.62 3.23
CA PRO A 23 38.04 -11.76 4.62
C PRO A 23 37.60 -13.05 5.31
N ALA A 24 36.47 -13.68 4.96
CA ALA A 24 35.99 -14.90 5.64
C ALA A 24 36.77 -16.16 5.20
N GLN A 25 37.13 -16.27 3.93
CA GLN A 25 37.98 -17.35 3.43
C GLN A 25 39.43 -17.18 3.86
N ASN A 26 39.98 -15.96 3.83
CA ASN A 26 41.33 -15.71 4.34
C ASN A 26 41.41 -15.90 5.86
N PHE A 27 40.36 -15.56 6.61
CA PHE A 27 40.31 -15.81 8.05
C PHE A 27 40.17 -17.30 8.39
N LEU A 28 39.43 -18.09 7.59
CA LEU A 28 39.39 -19.55 7.72
C LEU A 28 40.70 -20.22 7.26
N GLN A 29 41.37 -19.68 6.24
CA GLN A 29 42.69 -20.14 5.77
C GLN A 29 43.81 -19.77 6.75
N ASP A 30 43.75 -18.59 7.37
CA ASP A 30 44.67 -18.11 8.39
C ASP A 30 44.43 -18.81 9.74
N SER A 31 43.18 -19.17 10.06
CA SER A 31 42.91 -20.01 11.23
C SER A 31 43.28 -21.48 10.99
N LEU A 32 43.15 -22.00 9.77
CA LEU A 32 43.68 -23.33 9.41
C LEU A 32 45.22 -23.37 9.37
N SER A 33 45.90 -22.33 8.89
CA SER A 33 47.36 -22.24 8.89
C SER A 33 47.95 -22.01 10.29
N PHE A 34 47.21 -21.32 11.17
CA PHE A 34 47.50 -21.20 12.59
C PHE A 34 47.28 -22.52 13.36
N ILE A 35 46.28 -23.32 12.99
CA ILE A 35 46.02 -24.65 13.57
C ILE A 35 47.05 -25.69 13.09
N THR A 36 47.56 -25.59 11.85
CA THR A 36 48.55 -26.55 11.33
C THR A 36 49.99 -26.30 11.79
N HIS A 37 50.30 -25.16 12.41
CA HIS A 37 51.65 -24.84 12.91
C HIS A 37 51.83 -24.96 14.42
N GLN A 38 50.84 -25.48 15.17
CA GLN A 38 50.92 -25.60 16.63
C GLN A 38 50.89 -27.05 17.14
N HIS A 39 51.89 -27.82 16.73
CA HIS A 39 52.57 -28.77 17.60
C HIS A 39 54.05 -28.65 17.17
N THR A 40 54.98 -28.12 17.95
CA THR A 40 55.33 -28.34 19.38
C THR A 40 56.38 -27.29 19.83
N PRO A 41 56.71 -27.10 21.12
CA PRO A 41 56.02 -27.46 22.37
C PRO A 41 55.41 -26.16 22.99
N ILE A 42 54.27 -26.17 23.66
CA ILE A 42 54.09 -26.72 25.00
C ILE A 42 55.31 -26.45 25.89
N ASP A 43 55.54 -25.20 26.28
CA ASP A 43 56.13 -24.94 27.60
C ASP A 43 55.06 -25.29 28.65
N ILE A 44 54.89 -26.60 28.90
CA ILE A 44 54.44 -27.06 30.22
C ILE A 44 55.62 -26.74 31.13
N LEU A 45 55.57 -25.57 31.78
CA LEU A 45 56.05 -25.53 33.15
C LEU A 45 55.06 -26.37 33.95
N SER A 46 55.46 -27.62 34.18
CA SER A 46 54.82 -28.53 35.11
C SER A 46 54.84 -27.87 36.49
N GLY A 47 53.75 -27.21 36.82
CA GLY A 47 53.50 -26.55 38.09
C GLY A 47 52.02 -26.66 38.40
N SER A 48 51.68 -27.76 39.08
CA SER A 48 50.45 -28.04 39.83
C SER A 48 49.43 -26.90 40.01
N GLY A 49 48.19 -27.15 39.59
CA GLY A 49 46.99 -26.52 40.15
C GLY A 49 46.24 -25.58 39.19
N ASP A 50 45.02 -25.97 38.86
CA ASP A 50 43.84 -25.21 38.45
C ASP A 50 43.90 -24.11 37.34
N ASP A 51 42.93 -24.24 36.42
CA ASP A 51 42.37 -23.27 35.48
C ASP A 51 43.29 -22.68 34.39
N SER A 52 43.34 -23.38 33.24
CA SER A 52 43.79 -22.82 31.97
C SER A 52 42.78 -21.78 31.43
N ILE A 53 43.03 -20.50 31.71
CA ILE A 53 42.25 -19.37 31.18
C ILE A 53 42.70 -19.09 29.73
N VAL A 54 41.81 -19.30 28.76
CA VAL A 54 42.05 -18.92 27.36
C VAL A 54 41.98 -17.39 27.22
N CYS A 55 43.13 -16.73 27.09
CA CYS A 55 43.21 -15.28 26.93
C CYS A 55 42.88 -14.84 25.50
N TYR A 56 41.66 -14.35 25.29
CA TYR A 56 41.25 -13.68 24.06
C TYR A 56 41.83 -12.26 23.99
N LYS A 57 42.44 -11.88 22.86
CA LYS A 57 43.07 -10.56 22.69
C LYS A 57 42.03 -9.44 22.82
N SER A 58 42.20 -8.60 23.85
CA SER A 58 41.20 -7.63 24.34
C SER A 58 40.60 -6.71 23.28
N THR A 59 41.28 -6.47 22.16
CA THR A 59 40.85 -5.55 21.08
C THR A 59 39.66 -6.07 20.25
N HIS A 60 39.47 -7.38 20.10
CA HIS A 60 38.42 -7.91 19.21
C HIS A 60 37.05 -8.03 19.90
N ARG A 61 37.00 -8.10 21.23
CA ARG A 61 35.77 -8.29 22.00
C ARG A 61 34.82 -7.09 21.84
N ASP A 62 35.39 -5.89 21.84
CA ASP A 62 34.62 -4.65 21.82
C ASP A 62 33.98 -4.40 20.44
N ILE A 63 34.63 -4.87 19.36
CA ILE A 63 34.10 -4.78 17.98
C ILE A 63 32.83 -5.62 17.81
N TYR A 64 32.81 -6.84 18.34
CA TYR A 64 31.63 -7.71 18.26
C TYR A 64 30.42 -7.14 19.02
N LEU A 65 30.65 -6.45 20.14
CA LEU A 65 29.60 -5.78 20.91
C LEU A 65 28.96 -4.63 20.13
N LEU A 66 29.75 -3.87 19.35
CA LEU A 66 29.23 -2.79 18.51
C LEU A 66 28.41 -3.33 17.33
N ILE A 67 28.88 -4.40 16.68
CA ILE A 67 28.18 -5.01 15.54
C ILE A 67 26.84 -5.60 15.99
N THR A 68 26.81 -6.33 17.11
CA THR A 68 25.58 -6.91 17.65
C THR A 68 24.58 -5.82 18.06
N GLY A 69 25.06 -4.74 18.70
CA GLY A 69 24.23 -3.57 18.99
C GLY A 69 23.63 -2.92 17.74
N LEU A 70 24.43 -2.74 16.68
CA LEU A 70 23.98 -2.18 15.41
C LEU A 70 22.90 -3.06 14.74
N ILE A 71 23.10 -4.38 14.73
CA ILE A 71 22.12 -5.34 14.18
C ILE A 71 20.79 -5.26 14.94
N ILE A 72 20.83 -5.18 16.27
CA ILE A 72 19.63 -5.03 17.11
C ILE A 72 18.91 -3.72 16.77
N ILE A 73 19.64 -2.60 16.65
CA ILE A 73 19.06 -1.31 16.30
C ILE A 73 18.38 -1.36 14.93
N ILE A 74 19.05 -1.93 13.93
CA ILE A 74 18.49 -2.11 12.58
C ILE A 74 17.22 -2.98 12.63
N ALA A 75 17.24 -4.07 13.39
CA ALA A 75 16.08 -4.95 13.55
C ALA A 75 14.89 -4.22 14.20
N LEU A 76 15.13 -3.40 15.24
CA LEU A 76 14.10 -2.59 15.88
C LEU A 76 13.48 -1.56 14.92
N ILE A 77 14.31 -0.88 14.14
CA ILE A 77 13.85 0.07 13.11
C ILE A 77 13.02 -0.67 12.05
N ALA A 78 13.50 -1.82 11.55
CA ALA A 78 12.78 -2.62 10.56
C ALA A 78 11.41 -3.10 11.08
N ILE A 79 11.33 -3.58 12.32
CA ILE A 79 10.06 -3.99 12.95
C ILE A 79 9.10 -2.80 13.02
N LYS A 80 9.57 -1.63 13.47
CA LYS A 80 8.75 -0.41 13.51
C LYS A 80 8.23 -0.02 12.12
N LEU A 81 9.09 -0.05 11.10
CA LEU A 81 8.71 0.25 9.71
C LEU A 81 7.65 -0.72 9.18
N LEU A 82 7.81 -2.02 9.44
CA LEU A 82 6.84 -3.04 9.02
C LEU A 82 5.48 -2.86 9.71
N LEU A 83 5.48 -2.52 11.01
CA LEU A 83 4.25 -2.29 11.77
C LEU A 83 3.53 -1.01 11.35
N LEU A 84 4.27 0.08 11.10
CA LEU A 84 3.69 1.34 10.63
C LEU A 84 3.05 1.16 9.25
N ASN A 85 3.74 0.51 8.31
CA ASN A 85 3.19 0.23 6.99
C ASN A 85 1.88 -0.58 7.07
N LYS A 86 1.80 -1.58 7.96
CA LYS A 86 0.55 -2.33 8.18
C LYS A 86 -0.59 -1.44 8.70
N LYS A 87 -0.30 -0.56 9.67
CA LYS A 87 -1.30 0.38 10.23
C LYS A 87 -1.79 1.37 9.17
N THR A 88 -0.86 1.99 8.44
CA THR A 88 -1.18 2.95 7.37
C THR A 88 -2.04 2.29 6.29
N ASN A 89 -1.69 1.08 5.84
CA ASN A 89 -2.48 0.36 4.85
C ASN A 89 -3.90 0.06 5.35
N LYS A 90 -4.08 -0.33 6.62
CA LYS A 90 -5.41 -0.57 7.19
C LYS A 90 -6.25 0.71 7.25
N ILE A 91 -5.65 1.82 7.67
CA ILE A 91 -6.34 3.12 7.70
C ILE A 91 -6.74 3.54 6.29
N LEU A 92 -5.83 3.43 5.33
CA LEU A 92 -6.07 3.76 3.93
C LEU A 92 -7.16 2.88 3.32
N GLN A 93 -7.17 1.58 3.61
CA GLN A 93 -8.24 0.67 3.19
C GLN A 93 -9.60 1.08 3.76
N ASN A 94 -9.67 1.39 5.06
CA ASN A 94 -10.91 1.84 5.68
C ASN A 94 -11.40 3.16 5.07
N GLN A 95 -10.51 4.12 4.83
CA GLN A 95 -10.85 5.38 4.17
C GLN A 95 -11.38 5.15 2.76
N ASN A 96 -10.74 4.26 1.98
CA ASN A 96 -11.20 3.92 0.64
C ASN A 96 -12.59 3.29 0.65
N VAL A 97 -12.89 2.41 1.61
CA VAL A 97 -14.23 1.82 1.77
C VAL A 97 -15.27 2.90 2.06
N ILE A 98 -14.98 3.80 3.01
CA ILE A 98 -15.89 4.92 3.35
C ILE A 98 -16.11 5.83 2.14
N ILE A 99 -15.06 6.18 1.40
CA ILE A 99 -15.17 7.01 0.20
C ILE A 99 -16.01 6.30 -0.87
N ALA A 100 -15.78 5.00 -1.08
CA ALA A 100 -16.54 4.23 -2.05
C ALA A 100 -18.03 4.16 -1.68
N GLU A 101 -18.35 3.97 -0.40
CA GLU A 101 -19.72 4.00 0.11
C GLU A 101 -20.36 5.38 -0.10
N LYS A 102 -19.67 6.46 0.26
CA LYS A 102 -20.16 7.83 0.04
C LYS A 102 -20.37 8.16 -1.44
N ASN A 103 -19.45 7.74 -2.30
CA ASN A 103 -19.61 7.93 -3.75
C ASN A 103 -20.81 7.16 -4.29
N LYS A 104 -21.05 5.96 -3.78
CA LYS A 104 -22.24 5.18 -4.13
C LYS A 104 -23.51 5.91 -3.69
N ASP A 105 -23.59 6.37 -2.44
CA ASP A 105 -24.75 7.10 -1.92
C ASP A 105 -25.06 8.37 -2.74
N ILE A 106 -24.02 9.13 -3.11
CA ILE A 106 -24.14 10.32 -3.96
C ILE A 106 -24.66 9.92 -5.35
N THR A 107 -24.07 8.89 -5.95
CA THR A 107 -24.48 8.41 -7.28
C THR A 107 -25.93 7.93 -7.27
N ASP A 108 -26.33 7.19 -6.25
CA ASP A 108 -27.70 6.71 -6.07
C ASP A 108 -28.68 7.87 -5.89
N SER A 109 -28.28 8.91 -5.14
CA SER A 109 -29.07 10.13 -4.96
C SER A 109 -29.26 10.89 -6.28
N ILE A 110 -28.21 11.03 -7.08
CA ILE A 110 -28.28 11.67 -8.41
C ILE A 110 -29.19 10.86 -9.35
N ASN A 111 -29.07 9.53 -9.35
CA ASN A 111 -29.94 8.67 -10.15
C ASN A 111 -31.41 8.75 -9.71
N TYR A 112 -31.66 8.84 -8.41
CA TYR A 112 -33.00 9.05 -7.88
C TYR A 112 -33.58 10.40 -8.34
N ALA A 113 -32.81 11.49 -8.23
CA ALA A 113 -33.22 12.81 -8.72
C ALA A 113 -33.55 12.80 -10.21
N LYS A 114 -32.76 12.10 -11.03
CA LYS A 114 -33.05 11.91 -12.47
C LYS A 114 -34.39 11.22 -12.71
N ARG A 115 -34.70 10.17 -11.94
CA ARG A 115 -35.99 9.46 -12.05
C ARG A 115 -37.15 10.39 -11.72
N LEU A 116 -37.01 11.21 -10.68
CA LEU A 116 -38.00 12.20 -10.30
C LEU A 116 -38.18 13.26 -11.39
N GLN A 117 -37.09 13.82 -11.91
CA GLN A 117 -37.14 14.79 -13.01
C GLN A 117 -37.89 14.23 -14.23
N ASN A 118 -37.55 13.01 -14.66
CA ASN A 118 -38.21 12.36 -15.79
C ASN A 118 -39.71 12.10 -15.55
N ALA A 119 -40.13 11.91 -14.30
CA ALA A 119 -41.54 11.70 -13.96
C ALA A 119 -42.36 13.00 -14.00
N ILE A 120 -41.72 14.16 -13.87
CA ILE A 120 -42.36 15.49 -13.90
C ILE A 120 -42.48 16.02 -15.33
N LEU A 121 -41.55 15.65 -16.22
CA LEU A 121 -41.58 16.06 -17.62
C LEU A 121 -42.81 15.44 -18.34
N PRO A 122 -43.51 16.20 -19.19
CA PRO A 122 -44.67 15.69 -19.90
C PRO A 122 -44.26 14.60 -20.91
N SER A 123 -45.08 13.55 -21.02
CA SER A 123 -44.78 12.45 -21.94
C SER A 123 -44.88 12.90 -23.40
N LYS A 124 -44.14 12.24 -24.29
CA LYS A 124 -44.18 12.54 -25.73
C LYS A 124 -45.57 12.35 -26.33
N GLU A 125 -46.31 11.35 -25.83
CA GLU A 125 -47.67 11.05 -26.26
C GLU A 125 -48.64 12.14 -25.83
N MET A 126 -48.48 12.66 -24.60
CA MET A 126 -49.26 13.79 -24.10
C MET A 126 -49.00 15.04 -24.95
N LEU A 127 -47.73 15.39 -25.17
CA LEU A 127 -47.34 16.54 -25.98
C LEU A 127 -47.85 16.45 -27.42
N SER A 128 -47.71 15.29 -28.07
CA SER A 128 -48.18 15.08 -29.44
C SER A 128 -49.70 15.19 -29.57
N ARG A 129 -50.45 14.89 -28.50
CA ARG A 129 -51.92 15.03 -28.47
C ARG A 129 -52.35 16.47 -28.32
N ILE A 130 -51.72 17.22 -27.41
CA ILE A 130 -52.14 18.58 -27.08
C ILE A 130 -51.50 19.63 -28.00
N LEU A 131 -50.33 19.35 -28.56
CA LEU A 131 -49.57 20.25 -29.42
C LEU A 131 -48.94 19.46 -30.59
N PRO A 132 -49.69 19.12 -31.65
CA PRO A 132 -49.23 18.20 -32.70
C PRO A 132 -47.96 18.68 -33.42
N GLU A 133 -47.91 19.96 -33.76
CA GLU A 133 -46.77 20.61 -34.42
C GLU A 133 -45.81 21.17 -33.35
N HIS A 134 -44.93 20.32 -32.82
CA HIS A 134 -43.97 20.72 -31.78
C HIS A 134 -42.60 20.03 -31.95
N PHE A 135 -41.60 20.62 -31.31
CA PHE A 135 -40.31 19.97 -31.06
C PHE A 135 -39.84 20.33 -29.64
N VAL A 136 -39.08 19.43 -29.02
CA VAL A 136 -38.45 19.66 -27.72
C VAL A 136 -36.95 19.48 -27.89
N LEU A 137 -36.18 20.54 -27.66
CA LEU A 137 -34.73 20.48 -27.53
C LEU A 137 -34.37 20.50 -26.05
N TYR A 138 -34.03 19.35 -25.49
CA TYR A 138 -33.64 19.21 -24.09
C TYR A 138 -32.28 18.50 -24.00
N HIS A 139 -31.24 19.28 -23.70
CA HIS A 139 -29.86 18.81 -23.67
C HIS A 139 -29.19 19.13 -22.33
N PRO A 140 -29.43 18.31 -21.28
CA PRO A 140 -28.82 18.54 -19.97
C PRO A 140 -27.31 18.33 -20.04
N LYS A 141 -26.54 19.17 -19.35
CA LYS A 141 -25.08 19.06 -19.26
C LYS A 141 -24.63 17.84 -18.44
N ASP A 142 -25.35 17.57 -17.35
CA ASP A 142 -25.06 16.52 -16.38
C ASP A 142 -26.22 15.52 -16.29
N ILE A 143 -26.12 14.53 -15.39
CA ILE A 143 -27.11 13.45 -15.24
C ILE A 143 -28.52 13.98 -14.90
N VAL A 144 -28.59 15.13 -14.22
CA VAL A 144 -29.81 15.87 -13.86
C VAL A 144 -29.63 17.33 -14.26
N SER A 145 -30.65 17.93 -14.89
CA SER A 145 -30.66 19.37 -15.21
C SER A 145 -31.28 20.20 -14.08
N GLY A 146 -30.88 21.47 -13.93
CA GLY A 146 -31.72 22.45 -13.22
C GLY A 146 -32.96 22.80 -14.03
N ASP A 147 -32.82 22.83 -15.36
CA ASP A 147 -33.88 23.22 -16.28
C ASP A 147 -34.94 22.13 -16.44
N PHE A 148 -36.20 22.52 -16.53
CA PHE A 148 -37.30 21.62 -16.87
C PHE A 148 -38.39 22.33 -17.66
N TYR A 149 -39.23 21.54 -18.33
CA TYR A 149 -40.40 22.04 -19.03
C TYR A 149 -41.65 21.26 -18.59
N TRP A 150 -42.79 21.92 -18.67
CA TRP A 150 -44.08 21.37 -18.29
C TRP A 150 -45.14 21.80 -19.29
N ALA A 151 -46.12 20.92 -19.51
CA ALA A 151 -47.23 21.17 -20.41
C ALA A 151 -48.51 20.56 -19.85
N SER A 152 -49.62 21.28 -20.00
CA SER A 152 -50.95 20.77 -19.66
C SER A 152 -52.03 21.41 -20.53
N GLN A 153 -53.16 20.74 -20.64
CA GLN A 153 -54.33 21.23 -21.34
C GLN A 153 -55.45 21.46 -20.31
N GLN A 154 -55.99 22.67 -20.29
CA GLN A 154 -57.15 23.03 -19.48
C GLN A 154 -58.21 23.63 -20.39
N GLU A 155 -59.35 22.95 -20.50
CA GLU A 155 -60.43 23.31 -21.42
C GLU A 155 -59.89 23.48 -22.86
N ASN A 156 -60.06 24.65 -23.46
CA ASN A 156 -59.58 24.99 -24.79
C ASN A 156 -58.22 25.72 -24.81
N LYS A 157 -57.46 25.67 -23.70
CA LYS A 157 -56.16 26.33 -23.58
C LYS A 157 -55.06 25.33 -23.29
N ILE A 158 -53.89 25.59 -23.87
CA ILE A 158 -52.66 24.85 -23.61
C ILE A 158 -51.77 25.75 -22.75
N LEU A 159 -51.32 25.21 -21.62
CA LEU A 159 -50.39 25.85 -20.71
C LEU A 159 -49.01 25.21 -20.93
N LEU A 160 -48.00 26.04 -21.15
CA LEU A 160 -46.61 25.64 -21.34
C LEU A 160 -45.74 26.44 -20.39
N ALA A 161 -44.77 25.78 -19.76
CA ALA A 161 -43.75 26.41 -18.95
C ALA A 161 -42.38 25.83 -19.30
N ALA A 162 -41.40 26.71 -19.45
CA ALA A 162 -39.99 26.36 -19.47
C ALA A 162 -39.34 27.12 -18.31
N VAL A 163 -38.66 26.39 -17.43
CA VAL A 163 -38.14 26.91 -16.17
C VAL A 163 -36.65 26.60 -16.11
N ASP A 164 -35.85 27.64 -15.86
CA ASP A 164 -34.43 27.57 -15.56
C ASP A 164 -34.26 27.81 -14.05
N CYS A 165 -33.56 26.90 -13.39
CA CYS A 165 -33.31 26.97 -11.95
C CYS A 165 -31.80 27.14 -11.74
N THR A 166 -31.41 28.31 -11.23
CA THR A 166 -30.03 28.63 -10.82
C THR A 166 -29.67 28.07 -9.45
#